data_AF-A0A1Y1LWJ8-F1
#
_entry.id   AF-A0A1Y1LWJ8-F1
#
_cell.length_a   1.000
_cell.length_b   1.000
_cell.length_c   1.000
_cell.angle_alpha   90.00
_cell.angle_beta   90.00
_cell.angle_gamma   90.00
#
_symmetry.space_group_name_H-M   'P 1'
#
loop_
_entity.id
_entity.type
_entity.pdbx_description
1 polymer ?
#
loop_
_entity_poly.entity_id
_entity_poly.type
_entity_poly.pdbx_seq_one_letter_code
_entity_poly.pdbx_strand_id
1 'polypeptide(L)'
;MYQACVYEAASYKKSVWCSLLPFEAIEIYDFLDSLNTYYENGYTFEVTYKQACTLFKSMIDHFERKEDGPICKVYFAHHSGILKFYAHLGLFKDGHHLNHTDYEGSYQWDASKIGSFATNIAFVLYNCSGTEKVAVLFQERVITLPNCSELCDFESIKRQYKDSINNCMHDQICK
;
A
#
# COMPACT_ATOMS: atom_id res chain seq x y z
N MET A 1 -3.09 -25.73 -6.74
CA MET A 1 -1.67 -26.02 -7.03
C MET A 1 -0.80 -24.81 -6.79
N TYR A 2 -1.07 -23.67 -7.46
CA TYR A 2 -0.35 -22.40 -7.24
C TYR A 2 -0.26 -21.95 -5.78
N GLN A 3 -1.38 -21.87 -5.07
CA GLN A 3 -1.36 -21.51 -3.64
C GLN A 3 -0.51 -22.47 -2.79
N ALA A 4 -0.61 -23.79 -3.03
CA ALA A 4 0.21 -24.77 -2.33
C ALA A 4 1.71 -24.56 -2.59
N CYS A 5 2.07 -24.23 -3.84
CA CYS A 5 3.42 -23.81 -4.21
C CYS A 5 3.89 -22.60 -3.38
N VAL A 6 3.11 -21.51 -3.38
CA VAL A 6 3.45 -20.27 -2.68
C VAL A 6 3.63 -20.50 -1.17
N TYR A 7 2.67 -21.13 -0.51
CA TYR A 7 2.71 -21.32 0.96
C TYR A 7 3.79 -22.32 1.39
N GLU A 8 3.97 -23.42 0.66
CA GLU A 8 5.02 -24.40 0.98
C GLU A 8 6.41 -23.82 0.71
N ALA A 9 6.59 -23.08 -0.41
CA ALA A 9 7.84 -22.40 -0.70
C ALA A 9 8.16 -21.31 0.33
N ALA A 10 7.17 -20.54 0.80
CA ALA A 10 7.38 -19.58 1.87
C ALA A 10 7.83 -20.24 3.18
N SER A 11 7.32 -21.44 3.47
CA SER A 11 7.64 -22.17 4.71
C SER A 11 8.98 -22.91 4.66
N TYR A 12 9.29 -23.54 3.53
CA TYR A 12 10.42 -24.48 3.40
C TYR A 12 11.46 -24.07 2.35
N LYS A 13 11.33 -22.89 1.75
CA LYS A 13 12.15 -22.37 0.63
C LYS A 13 12.09 -23.20 -0.65
N LYS A 14 11.33 -24.28 -0.67
CA LYS A 14 11.13 -25.22 -1.78
C LYS A 14 9.72 -25.77 -1.71
N SER A 15 9.14 -26.09 -2.86
CA SER A 15 7.85 -26.77 -2.93
C SER A 15 7.80 -27.70 -4.14
N VAL A 16 7.31 -28.92 -3.93
CA VAL A 16 7.09 -29.86 -5.04
C VAL A 16 5.96 -29.36 -5.94
N TRP A 17 4.98 -28.65 -5.39
CA TRP A 17 3.88 -28.07 -6.15
C TRP A 17 4.35 -27.01 -7.14
N CYS A 18 5.44 -26.28 -6.83
CA CYS A 18 6.01 -25.32 -7.78
C CYS A 18 6.61 -26.03 -9.01
N SER A 19 7.20 -27.21 -8.84
CA SER A 19 7.79 -27.97 -9.96
C SER A 19 6.75 -28.51 -10.95
N LEU A 20 5.48 -28.56 -10.54
CA LEU A 20 4.36 -28.98 -11.37
C LEU A 20 3.77 -27.83 -12.20
N LEU A 21 4.23 -26.59 -11.99
CA LEU A 21 3.76 -25.40 -12.69
C LEU A 21 4.84 -24.92 -13.66
N PRO A 22 4.54 -24.80 -14.96
CA PRO A 22 5.43 -24.10 -15.88
C PRO A 22 5.50 -22.62 -15.50
N PHE A 23 6.59 -21.96 -15.88
CA PHE A 23 6.84 -20.56 -15.50
C PHE A 23 5.73 -19.64 -16.01
N GLU A 24 5.24 -19.87 -17.22
CA GLU A 24 4.16 -19.11 -17.85
C GLU A 24 2.85 -19.23 -17.05
N ALA A 25 2.59 -20.37 -16.41
CA ALA A 25 1.43 -20.52 -15.55
C ALA A 25 1.57 -19.68 -14.27
N ILE A 26 2.78 -19.57 -13.72
CA ILE A 26 3.06 -18.74 -12.54
C ILE A 26 2.80 -17.27 -12.88
N GLU A 27 3.30 -16.78 -14.03
CA GLU A 27 3.07 -15.40 -14.49
C GLU A 27 1.57 -15.10 -14.63
N ILE A 28 0.78 -16.02 -15.20
CA ILE A 28 -0.67 -15.87 -15.31
C ILE A 28 -1.33 -15.79 -13.92
N TYR A 29 -0.92 -16.64 -12.97
CA TYR A 29 -1.47 -16.60 -11.62
C TYR A 29 -1.09 -15.32 -10.86
N ASP A 30 0.15 -14.84 -11.01
CA ASP A 30 0.61 -13.59 -10.39
C ASP A 30 -0.17 -12.38 -10.93
N PHE A 31 -0.42 -12.34 -12.25
CA PHE A 31 -1.26 -11.31 -12.84
C PHE A 31 -2.73 -11.44 -12.43
N LEU A 32 -3.26 -12.66 -12.34
CA LEU A 32 -4.63 -12.88 -11.87
C LEU A 32 -4.80 -12.40 -10.43
N ASP A 33 -3.83 -12.63 -9.56
CA ASP A 33 -3.83 -12.11 -8.18
C ASP A 33 -3.75 -10.58 -8.15
N SER A 34 -2.89 -9.99 -8.98
CA SER A 34 -2.79 -8.55 -9.18
C SER A 34 -4.11 -7.93 -9.64
N LEU A 35 -4.77 -8.56 -10.61
CA LEU A 35 -6.08 -8.14 -11.11
C LEU A 35 -7.14 -8.24 -10.02
N ASN A 36 -7.29 -9.39 -9.36
CA ASN A 36 -8.27 -9.58 -8.30
C ASN A 36 -8.09 -8.56 -7.17
N THR A 37 -6.87 -8.38 -6.70
CA THR A 37 -6.57 -7.45 -5.60
C THR A 37 -6.76 -5.99 -6.01
N TYR A 38 -6.53 -5.63 -7.28
CA TYR A 38 -6.84 -4.31 -7.81
C TYR A 38 -8.35 -4.02 -7.72
N TYR A 39 -9.18 -4.99 -8.11
CA TYR A 39 -10.63 -4.83 -8.08
C TYR A 39 -11.20 -4.82 -6.66
N GLU A 40 -10.65 -5.64 -5.77
CA GLU A 40 -11.15 -5.79 -4.40
C GLU A 40 -10.60 -4.73 -3.43
N ASN A 41 -9.36 -4.29 -3.62
CA ASN A 41 -8.61 -3.49 -2.64
C ASN A 41 -7.95 -2.23 -3.24
N GLY A 42 -7.91 -2.13 -4.57
CA GLY A 42 -7.28 -1.03 -5.30
C GLY A 42 -8.27 0.00 -5.81
N TYR A 43 -8.05 0.48 -7.03
CA TYR A 43 -8.62 1.73 -7.54
C TYR A 43 -9.96 1.61 -8.27
N THR A 44 -10.60 0.44 -8.27
CA THR A 44 -11.86 0.25 -9.01
C THR A 44 -12.98 1.17 -8.53
N PHE A 45 -13.14 1.31 -7.22
CA PHE A 45 -14.10 2.24 -6.64
C PHE A 45 -13.45 3.04 -5.51
N GLU A 46 -13.75 4.34 -5.42
CA GLU A 46 -13.18 5.20 -4.36
C GLU A 46 -13.49 4.65 -2.95
N VAL A 47 -14.70 4.16 -2.73
CA VAL A 47 -15.16 3.59 -1.46
C VAL A 47 -14.24 2.47 -0.94
N THR A 48 -13.64 1.69 -1.85
CA THR A 48 -12.78 0.55 -1.52
C THR A 48 -11.61 0.94 -0.63
N TYR A 49 -10.95 2.05 -0.96
CA TYR A 49 -9.76 2.54 -0.25
C TYR A 49 -10.02 3.77 0.60
N LYS A 50 -11.16 4.44 0.44
CA LYS A 50 -11.53 5.62 1.25
C LYS A 50 -11.52 5.33 2.74
N GLN A 51 -11.92 4.12 3.15
CA GLN A 51 -11.91 3.68 4.55
C GLN A 51 -10.53 3.74 5.23
N ALA A 52 -9.44 3.69 4.45
CA ALA A 52 -8.08 3.79 4.96
C ALA A 52 -7.70 5.22 5.43
N CYS A 53 -8.58 6.21 5.23
CA CYS A 53 -8.42 7.55 5.80
C CYS A 53 -8.27 7.54 7.32
N THR A 54 -8.85 6.55 8.00
CA THR A 54 -8.76 6.41 9.47
C THR A 54 -7.32 6.15 9.92
N LEU A 55 -6.61 5.26 9.22
CA LEU A 55 -5.19 4.98 9.44
C LEU A 55 -4.34 6.20 9.11
N PHE A 56 -4.61 6.85 7.97
CA PHE A 56 -3.90 8.07 7.57
C PHE A 56 -4.05 9.17 8.62
N LYS A 57 -5.27 9.43 9.08
CA LYS A 57 -5.54 10.42 10.13
C LYS A 57 -4.80 10.08 11.43
N SER A 58 -4.82 8.81 11.84
CA SER A 58 -4.06 8.39 13.04
C SER A 58 -2.55 8.65 12.91
N MET A 59 -1.98 8.59 11.71
CA MET A 59 -0.57 8.92 11.45
C MET A 59 -0.33 10.42 11.57
N ILE A 60 -1.18 11.25 10.96
CA ILE A 60 -1.11 12.72 11.09
C ILE A 60 -1.22 13.14 12.56
N ASP A 61 -2.24 12.62 13.27
CA ASP A 61 -2.43 12.85 14.70
C ASP A 61 -1.22 12.35 15.53
N HIS A 62 -0.43 11.41 15.03
CA HIS A 62 0.81 10.99 15.69
C HIS A 62 1.93 12.00 15.52
N PHE A 63 2.12 12.52 14.31
CA PHE A 63 3.15 13.50 14.01
C PHE A 63 2.87 14.86 14.63
N GLU A 64 1.60 15.26 14.78
CA GLU A 64 1.24 16.55 15.38
C GLU A 64 1.25 16.55 16.92
N ARG A 65 1.41 15.38 17.57
CA ARG A 65 1.55 15.32 19.04
C ARG A 65 2.89 15.94 19.44
N LYS A 66 2.82 17.04 20.16
CA LYS A 66 4.00 17.83 20.53
C LYS A 66 4.84 17.14 21.62
N GLU A 67 4.27 16.80 22.77
CA GLU A 67 5.01 16.13 23.84
C GLU A 67 4.02 15.35 24.71
N ASP A 68 3.81 14.06 24.39
CA ASP A 68 3.32 12.99 25.28
C ASP A 68 2.94 11.76 24.43
N GLY A 69 3.71 10.68 24.55
CA GLY A 69 3.41 9.40 23.91
C GLY A 69 4.61 8.68 23.31
N PRO A 70 4.39 7.50 22.71
CA PRO A 70 5.45 6.71 22.11
C PRO A 70 6.03 7.43 20.88
N ILE A 71 7.36 7.38 20.73
CA ILE A 71 8.10 7.92 19.58
C ILE A 71 7.81 7.19 18.26
N CYS A 72 7.22 6.00 18.34
CA CYS A 72 6.90 5.15 17.21
C CYS A 72 5.57 4.44 17.46
N LYS A 73 4.72 4.37 16.44
CA LYS A 73 3.52 3.52 16.42
C LYS A 73 3.65 2.49 15.31
N VAL A 74 3.52 1.22 15.68
CA VAL A 74 3.58 0.09 14.74
C VAL A 74 2.21 -0.55 14.68
N TYR A 75 1.67 -0.66 13.46
CA TYR A 75 0.40 -1.32 13.20
C TYR A 75 0.64 -2.59 12.40
N PHE A 76 -0.06 -3.66 12.78
CA PHE A 76 -0.10 -4.90 12.01
C PHE A 76 -1.47 -5.00 11.36
N ALA A 77 -1.48 -5.26 10.06
CA ALA A 77 -2.69 -5.35 9.28
C ALA A 77 -2.64 -6.58 8.36
N HIS A 78 -3.80 -6.94 7.83
CA HIS A 78 -3.88 -7.92 6.77
C HIS A 78 -3.53 -7.29 5.42
N HIS A 79 -3.15 -8.15 4.47
CA HIS A 79 -2.81 -7.79 3.09
C HIS A 79 -3.80 -6.78 2.46
N SER A 80 -5.10 -7.06 2.52
CA SER A 80 -6.15 -6.18 1.98
C SER A 80 -6.17 -4.79 2.60
N GLY A 81 -5.90 -4.67 3.90
CA GLY A 81 -5.84 -3.38 4.60
C GLY A 81 -4.65 -2.54 4.14
N ILE A 82 -3.50 -3.18 3.93
CA ILE A 82 -2.28 -2.53 3.44
C ILE A 82 -2.48 -2.04 2.00
N LEU A 83 -3.03 -2.88 1.12
CA LEU A 83 -3.30 -2.50 -0.28
C LEU A 83 -4.28 -1.32 -0.38
N LYS A 84 -5.35 -1.33 0.42
CA LYS A 84 -6.28 -0.18 0.50
C LYS A 84 -5.58 1.08 0.96
N PHE A 85 -4.62 0.97 1.87
CA PHE A 85 -3.83 2.12 2.31
C PHE A 85 -2.92 2.64 1.20
N TYR A 86 -2.29 1.77 0.40
CA TYR A 86 -1.54 2.20 -0.80
C TYR A 86 -2.43 2.92 -1.80
N ALA A 87 -3.62 2.38 -2.06
CA ALA A 87 -4.60 3.02 -2.94
C ALA A 87 -5.05 4.39 -2.41
N HIS A 88 -5.27 4.50 -1.09
CA HIS A 88 -5.58 5.78 -0.44
C HIS A 88 -4.47 6.81 -0.60
N LEU A 89 -3.21 6.39 -0.56
CA LEU A 89 -2.06 7.25 -0.78
C LEU A 89 -1.84 7.61 -2.26
N GLY A 90 -2.51 6.94 -3.20
CA GLY A 90 -2.29 7.14 -4.63
C GLY A 90 -1.03 6.45 -5.17
N LEU A 91 -0.54 5.42 -4.47
CA LEU A 91 0.65 4.65 -4.87
C LEU A 91 0.31 3.51 -5.84
N PHE A 92 1.28 3.12 -6.68
CA PHE A 92 1.16 1.98 -7.61
C PHE A 92 -0.05 2.08 -8.55
N LYS A 93 -0.36 3.30 -8.99
CA LYS A 93 -1.53 3.59 -9.84
C LYS A 93 -1.11 3.76 -11.29
N ASP A 94 -1.74 3.02 -12.18
CA ASP A 94 -1.61 3.17 -13.63
C ASP A 94 -2.41 4.38 -14.17
N GLY A 95 -2.11 4.77 -15.41
CA GLY A 95 -2.83 5.84 -16.12
C GLY A 95 -4.27 5.46 -16.51
N HIS A 96 -4.61 4.17 -16.48
CA HIS A 96 -5.92 3.60 -16.76
C HIS A 96 -6.29 2.53 -15.74
N HIS A 97 -7.53 2.03 -15.79
CA HIS A 97 -7.95 0.92 -14.94
C HIS A 97 -7.31 -0.39 -15.40
N LEU A 98 -6.70 -1.10 -14.45
CA LEU A 98 -6.12 -2.42 -14.69
C LEU A 98 -7.20 -3.39 -15.16
N ASN A 99 -6.95 -4.07 -16.27
CA ASN A 99 -7.86 -5.02 -16.87
C ASN A 99 -7.09 -6.20 -17.48
N HIS A 100 -7.80 -7.24 -17.92
CA HIS A 100 -7.21 -8.49 -18.40
C HIS A 100 -6.21 -8.35 -19.56
N THR A 101 -6.28 -7.31 -20.40
CA THR A 101 -5.33 -7.12 -21.52
C THR A 101 -3.98 -6.57 -21.07
N ASP A 102 -3.88 -6.07 -19.84
CA ASP A 102 -2.64 -5.48 -19.31
C ASP A 102 -1.59 -6.55 -18.94
N TYR A 103 -1.94 -7.84 -19.00
CA TYR A 103 -1.02 -8.96 -18.78
C TYR A 103 0.23 -8.88 -19.65
N GLU A 104 0.08 -8.48 -20.92
CA GLU A 104 1.18 -8.37 -21.88
C GLU A 104 1.99 -7.08 -21.72
N GLY A 105 1.53 -6.16 -20.86
CA GLY A 105 2.09 -4.84 -20.66
C GLY A 105 2.80 -4.65 -19.33
N SER A 106 3.28 -3.42 -19.10
CA SER A 106 3.73 -2.98 -17.78
C SER A 106 2.55 -2.44 -17.00
N TYR A 107 2.31 -2.97 -15.81
CA TYR A 107 1.32 -2.49 -14.86
C TYR A 107 2.01 -2.16 -13.52
N GLN A 108 1.49 -1.16 -12.80
CA GLN A 108 2.06 -0.75 -11.51
C GLN A 108 1.51 -1.55 -10.34
N TRP A 109 0.24 -1.99 -10.43
CA TRP A 109 -0.41 -2.76 -9.37
C TRP A 109 -0.04 -4.24 -9.44
N ASP A 110 1.22 -4.55 -9.12
CA ASP A 110 1.74 -5.93 -9.09
C ASP A 110 1.71 -6.48 -7.66
N ALA A 111 0.72 -7.31 -7.35
CA ALA A 111 0.51 -7.88 -6.02
C ALA A 111 1.70 -8.70 -5.53
N SER A 112 2.46 -9.35 -6.41
CA SER A 112 3.66 -10.11 -6.05
C SER A 112 4.77 -9.19 -5.50
N LYS A 113 4.83 -7.94 -5.99
CA LYS A 113 5.81 -6.93 -5.59
C LYS A 113 5.32 -6.06 -4.44
N ILE A 114 4.03 -5.72 -4.41
CA ILE A 114 3.50 -4.76 -3.44
C ILE A 114 2.81 -5.39 -2.25
N GLY A 115 2.25 -6.58 -2.44
CA GLY A 115 1.47 -7.33 -1.47
C GLY A 115 2.16 -8.56 -0.89
N SER A 116 3.49 -8.66 -1.02
CA SER A 116 4.26 -9.82 -0.56
C SER A 116 4.12 -10.07 0.95
N PHE A 117 4.46 -11.29 1.38
CA PHE A 117 4.50 -11.60 2.81
C PHE A 117 5.44 -10.66 3.55
N ALA A 118 4.96 -10.12 4.68
CA ALA A 118 5.66 -9.13 5.50
C ALA A 118 5.96 -7.80 4.79
N THR A 119 5.23 -7.47 3.71
CA THR A 119 5.26 -6.11 3.13
C THR A 119 4.93 -5.06 4.19
N ASN A 120 5.57 -3.91 4.09
CA ASN A 120 5.43 -2.83 5.05
C ASN A 120 5.54 -1.45 4.38
N ILE A 121 5.00 -0.45 5.08
CA ILE A 121 5.18 0.95 4.76
C ILE A 121 5.40 1.73 6.06
N ALA A 122 6.43 2.57 6.08
CA ALA A 122 6.80 3.39 7.21
C ALA A 122 6.82 4.87 6.80
N PHE A 123 6.38 5.71 7.72
CA PHE A 123 6.44 7.16 7.59
C PHE A 123 7.35 7.67 8.71
N VAL A 124 8.38 8.43 8.36
CA VAL A 124 9.37 8.93 9.32
C VAL A 124 9.40 10.44 9.25
N LEU A 125 9.02 11.08 10.35
CA LEU A 125 9.06 12.54 10.50
C LEU A 125 10.47 12.98 10.93
N TYR A 126 11.04 13.91 10.19
CA TYR A 126 12.31 14.56 10.47
C TYR A 126 12.09 16.05 10.75
N ASN A 127 12.90 16.61 11.66
CA ASN A 127 13.05 18.05 11.80
C ASN A 127 14.32 18.48 11.05
N CYS A 128 14.14 19.11 9.90
CA CYS A 128 15.21 19.63 9.06
C CYS A 128 15.35 21.14 9.29
N SER A 129 16.17 21.53 10.28
CA SER A 129 16.46 22.93 10.59
C SER A 129 15.21 23.78 10.86
N GLY A 130 14.22 23.22 11.57
CA GLY A 130 12.96 23.89 11.90
C GLY A 130 11.83 23.64 10.89
N THR A 131 12.09 22.91 9.81
CA THR A 131 11.04 22.45 8.88
C THR A 131 10.79 20.96 9.06
N GLU A 132 9.53 20.60 9.29
CA GLU A 132 9.09 19.21 9.39
C GLU A 132 8.96 18.56 8.02
N LYS A 133 9.60 17.42 7.83
CA LYS A 133 9.55 16.67 6.58
C LYS A 133 9.37 15.18 6.82
N VAL A 134 8.70 14.50 5.91
CA VAL A 134 8.37 13.08 6.03
C VAL A 134 9.06 12.31 4.91
N ALA A 135 9.82 11.27 5.29
CA ALA A 135 10.24 10.22 4.36
C ALA A 135 9.23 9.07 4.41
N VAL A 136 8.88 8.52 3.24
CA VAL A 136 8.06 7.32 3.14
C VAL A 136 8.94 6.17 2.69
N LEU A 137 8.96 5.09 3.46
CA LEU A 137 9.70 3.88 3.14
C LEU A 137 8.69 2.77 2.85
N PHE A 138 8.76 2.18 1.67
CA PHE A 138 7.99 1.01 1.30
C PHE A 138 8.96 -0.15 1.12
N GLN A 139 8.75 -1.23 1.89
CA GLN A 139 9.70 -2.35 1.98
C GLN A 139 11.14 -1.86 2.14
N GLU A 140 11.35 -1.00 3.17
CA GLU A 140 12.65 -0.43 3.55
C GLU A 140 13.33 0.46 2.49
N ARG A 141 12.64 0.79 1.39
CA ARG A 141 13.16 1.67 0.33
C ARG A 141 12.38 2.97 0.28
N VAL A 142 13.10 4.09 0.15
CA VAL A 142 12.47 5.41 0.02
C VAL A 142 11.62 5.43 -1.24
N ILE A 143 10.38 5.89 -1.11
CA ILE A 143 9.45 6.11 -2.21
C ILE A 143 8.88 7.53 -2.13
N THR A 144 8.41 8.02 -3.27
CA THR A 144 7.85 9.35 -3.40
C THR A 144 6.33 9.26 -3.47
N LEU A 145 5.64 9.97 -2.58
CA LEU A 145 4.19 10.15 -2.68
C LEU A 145 3.85 11.01 -3.93
N PRO A 146 2.65 10.88 -4.50
CA PRO A 146 2.21 11.77 -5.58
C PRO A 146 2.38 13.24 -5.16
N ASN A 147 2.91 14.09 -6.04
CA ASN A 147 3.16 15.53 -5.80
C ASN A 147 4.15 15.87 -4.67
N CYS A 148 4.98 14.91 -4.24
CA CYS A 148 6.03 15.10 -3.23
C CYS A 148 7.44 14.93 -3.83
N SER A 149 8.47 15.27 -3.05
CA SER A 149 9.84 14.77 -3.21
C SER A 149 10.09 13.59 -2.26
N GLU A 150 11.26 12.96 -2.33
CA GLU A 150 11.66 11.86 -1.42
C GLU A 150 11.55 12.22 0.07
N LEU A 151 11.78 13.50 0.38
CA LEU A 151 11.63 14.07 1.71
C LEU A 151 10.56 15.16 1.65
N CYS A 152 9.29 14.75 1.77
CA CYS A 152 8.15 15.62 1.51
C CYS A 152 7.90 16.58 2.68
N ASP A 153 7.52 17.81 2.37
CA ASP A 153 7.11 18.78 3.38
C ASP A 153 5.84 18.32 4.09
N PHE A 154 5.85 18.32 5.43
CA PHE A 154 4.75 17.79 6.21
C PHE A 154 3.45 18.61 6.01
N GLU A 155 3.54 19.92 5.81
CA GLU A 155 2.37 20.76 5.51
C GLU A 155 1.82 20.49 4.12
N SER A 156 2.67 20.17 3.14
CA SER A 156 2.23 19.74 1.81
C SER A 156 1.44 18.43 1.87
N ILE A 157 1.88 17.45 2.66
CA ILE A 157 1.14 16.20 2.89
C ILE A 157 -0.24 16.51 3.49
N LYS A 158 -0.31 17.33 4.54
CA LYS A 158 -1.60 17.69 5.16
C LYS A 158 -2.54 18.38 4.18
N ARG A 159 -2.02 19.25 3.31
CA ARG A 159 -2.81 19.93 2.28
C ARG A 159 -3.35 18.96 1.22
N GLN A 160 -2.51 18.03 0.77
CA GLN A 160 -2.87 17.03 -0.23
C GLN A 160 -3.97 16.08 0.27
N TYR A 161 -3.87 15.63 1.52
CA TYR A 161 -4.81 14.69 2.11
C TYR A 161 -5.80 15.36 3.09
N LYS A 162 -6.10 16.65 2.88
CA LYS A 162 -6.97 17.44 3.78
C LYS A 162 -8.34 16.78 4.00
N ASP A 163 -8.88 16.14 2.97
CA ASP A 163 -10.19 15.49 3.03
C ASP A 163 -10.12 14.21 3.84
N SER A 164 -9.01 13.46 3.76
CA SER A 164 -8.74 12.30 4.62
C SER A 164 -8.59 12.70 6.10
N ILE A 165 -8.11 13.90 6.39
CA ILE A 165 -7.93 14.38 7.77
C ILE A 165 -9.25 14.90 8.35
N ASN A 166 -9.96 15.74 7.58
CA ASN A 166 -11.11 16.48 8.07
C ASN A 166 -12.45 15.77 7.85
N ASN A 167 -12.58 14.98 6.78
CA ASN A 167 -13.85 14.42 6.31
C ASN A 167 -13.85 12.88 6.28
N CYS A 168 -13.04 12.23 7.12
CA CYS A 168 -13.01 10.78 7.25
C CYS A 168 -14.18 10.25 8.10
N MET A 169 -15.38 10.21 7.50
CA MET A 169 -16.59 9.68 8.13
C MET A 169 -16.73 8.18 7.91
N HIS A 170 -15.94 7.38 8.63
CA HIS A 170 -15.90 5.91 8.51
C HIS A 170 -17.31 5.27 8.52
N ASP A 171 -18.17 5.70 9.45
CA ASP A 171 -19.52 5.15 9.60
C ASP A 171 -20.46 5.49 8.44
N GLN A 172 -20.13 6.46 7.60
CA GLN A 172 -20.89 6.75 6.38
C GLN A 172 -20.34 6.01 5.17
N ILE A 173 -19.03 5.74 5.15
CA ILE A 173 -18.36 5.00 4.07
C ILE A 173 -18.81 3.54 4.06
N CYS A 174 -19.05 2.96 5.24
CA CYS A 174 -19.33 1.53 5.43
C CYS A 174 -20.83 1.21 5.61
N LYS A 175 -21.72 2.09 5.15
CA LYS A 175 -23.18 1.89 5.18
C LYS A 175 -23.73 1.33 3.88
#